data_AF-A0A948JT00-F1
#
_entry.id   AF-A0A948JT00-F1
#
_cell.length_a   1.000
_cell.length_b   1.000
_cell.length_c   1.000
_cell.angle_alpha   90.00
_cell.angle_beta   90.00
_cell.angle_gamma   90.00
#
_symmetry.space_group_name_H-M   'P 1'
#
loop_
_entity.id
_entity.type
_entity.pdbx_description
1 polymer ?
#
loop_
_entity_poly.entity_id
_entity_poly.type
_entity_poly.pdbx_seq_one_letter_code
_entity_poly.pdbx_strand_id
1 'polypeptide(L)'
;MNPHSHRAEYDEDGNIILPSKNSNIPQKNEDDISLSWIKKETEWNIQKDAFRNPLKNIKIPNVADAVKNYRNAVHGQLVRTTSGIVREGAHQYQFSYQSAGSSLKSAGKHLRRGTQNTWVFLTQPVWVPRRNKEPKEYARITLFALDTVRFGGTFASIFVALFVTLNYQSFWSIVTTRLNPIDHIRSVQALTASVDSALKDKLLKSPSLAVSGNSDGNLLAFLPGVGPPENRIIIPKMELNIPLVTPSYEALLREDWTQVEDDIQDALQMGVVHYPGTAKPGQAGNFFVTGHSSYYPWASGKYKNVFARLHELEPGDEYWVYYGGDKHRYIVRGKKEVKSSDVTVLDQPVDRRVATLMTCTPIGTTLRRLIITSEEVDPQTGIALQVGERGHDSLPKARPQALPI
;
A
#
# COMPACT_ATOMS: atom_id res chain seq x y z
N MET A 1 33.70 39.63 28.17
CA MET A 1 33.75 38.34 27.43
C MET A 1 33.46 38.61 25.97
N ASN A 2 34.32 38.14 25.07
CA ASN A 2 34.26 38.38 23.62
C ASN A 2 33.31 37.34 22.97
N PRO A 3 32.26 37.73 22.21
CA PRO A 3 31.16 36.85 21.80
C PRO A 3 31.46 35.88 20.64
N HIS A 4 32.73 35.53 20.39
CA HIS A 4 33.13 34.73 19.21
C HIS A 4 33.84 33.40 19.50
N SER A 5 33.90 32.92 20.74
CA SER A 5 34.72 31.74 21.09
C SER A 5 34.03 30.37 21.00
N HIS A 6 33.04 30.19 20.11
CA HIS A 6 32.36 28.89 19.93
C HIS A 6 32.39 28.43 18.47
N ARG A 7 33.56 28.41 17.85
CA ARG A 7 33.79 27.65 16.61
C ARG A 7 34.72 26.48 16.91
N ALA A 8 34.39 25.32 16.37
CA ALA A 8 35.30 24.18 16.33
C ALA A 8 36.51 24.56 15.47
N GLU A 9 37.72 24.24 15.94
CA GLU A 9 38.94 24.40 15.16
C GLU A 9 39.17 23.17 14.28
N TYR A 10 39.67 23.40 13.08
CA TYR A 10 39.94 22.38 12.06
C TYR A 10 41.43 22.41 11.69
N ASP A 11 42.02 21.25 11.37
CA ASP A 11 43.36 21.19 10.79
C ASP A 11 43.35 21.55 9.28
N GLU A 12 44.54 21.63 8.67
CA GLU A 12 44.71 21.96 7.25
C GLU A 12 44.04 20.94 6.30
N ASP A 13 43.72 19.75 6.80
CA ASP A 13 43.03 18.67 6.08
C ASP A 13 41.51 18.63 6.37
N GLY A 14 40.99 19.55 7.19
CA GLY A 14 39.56 19.71 7.47
C GLY A 14 38.99 18.83 8.59
N ASN A 15 39.82 18.20 9.42
CA ASN A 15 39.38 17.40 10.56
C ASN A 15 39.17 18.26 11.81
N ILE A 16 38.14 17.94 12.61
CA ILE A 16 37.81 18.66 13.85
C ILE A 16 38.80 18.30 14.96
N ILE A 17 39.46 19.32 15.53
CA ILE A 17 40.40 19.16 16.65
C ILE A 17 39.63 19.27 17.97
N LEU A 18 39.62 18.21 18.78
CA LEU A 18 39.04 18.20 20.12
C LEU A 18 40.12 18.62 21.15
N PRO A 19 39.82 19.54 22.08
CA PRO A 19 40.80 19.96 23.08
C PRO A 19 41.14 18.80 24.02
N SER A 20 42.43 18.48 24.14
CA SER A 20 42.89 17.39 25.00
C SER A 20 42.83 17.80 26.48
N LYS A 21 42.46 16.85 27.34
CA LYS A 21 42.47 16.97 28.80
C LYS A 21 43.92 17.08 29.30
N ASN A 22 44.52 18.26 29.21
CA ASN A 22 45.56 18.73 30.13
C ASN A 22 45.98 20.15 29.75
N SER A 23 45.31 21.16 30.29
CA SER A 23 45.93 22.46 30.53
C SER A 23 45.31 23.12 31.76
N ASN A 24 46.19 23.55 32.66
CA ASN A 24 45.91 24.16 33.95
C ASN A 24 45.19 25.50 33.79
N ILE A 25 44.07 25.69 34.50
CA ILE A 25 43.49 27.01 34.79
C ILE A 25 43.07 27.05 36.28
N PRO A 26 43.26 28.18 36.99
CA PRO A 26 43.29 28.25 38.45
C PRO A 26 41.90 28.26 39.10
N GLN A 27 41.80 27.66 40.29
CA GLN A 27 40.64 27.77 41.16
C GLN A 27 40.44 29.21 41.64
N LYS A 28 39.21 29.74 41.47
CA LYS A 28 38.71 30.89 42.22
C LYS A 28 37.31 30.54 42.75
N ASN A 29 37.12 30.68 44.05
CA ASN A 29 35.87 30.45 44.77
C ASN A 29 34.77 31.42 44.28
N GLU A 30 33.61 30.85 43.96
CA GLU A 30 32.31 31.52 43.90
C GLU A 30 31.47 31.01 45.07
N ASP A 31 31.42 31.79 46.15
CA ASP A 31 30.20 31.87 46.95
C ASP A 31 29.32 32.95 46.31
N ASP A 32 28.03 32.66 46.24
CA ASP A 32 26.92 33.47 45.72
C ASP A 32 26.80 33.62 44.20
N ILE A 33 25.97 32.76 43.59
CA ILE A 33 24.74 33.14 42.86
C ILE A 33 23.86 31.88 42.73
N SER A 34 22.62 31.97 43.21
CA SER A 34 21.62 30.90 43.15
C SER A 34 20.87 30.90 41.81
N LEU A 35 20.66 29.71 41.23
CA LEU A 35 19.67 29.47 40.17
C LEU A 35 18.92 28.16 40.49
N SER A 36 17.77 28.32 41.15
CA SER A 36 16.99 27.26 41.79
C SER A 36 15.96 26.57 40.89
N TRP A 37 16.15 26.50 39.58
CA TRP A 37 15.20 25.80 38.72
C TRP A 37 15.87 25.27 37.45
N ILE A 38 16.60 24.15 37.52
CA ILE A 38 16.63 23.13 36.46
C ILE A 38 17.51 21.98 36.98
N LYS A 39 16.93 20.77 36.95
CA LYS A 39 17.53 19.44 37.08
C LYS A 39 18.07 19.00 38.46
N LYS A 40 17.43 17.96 38.98
CA LYS A 40 18.10 16.93 39.76
C LYS A 40 17.73 15.55 39.20
N GLU A 41 18.59 15.05 38.31
CA GLU A 41 18.81 13.62 38.14
C GLU A 41 19.40 13.07 39.44
N THR A 42 18.96 11.90 39.86
CA THR A 42 19.55 11.19 41.00
C THR A 42 20.04 9.84 40.50
N GLU A 43 21.34 9.78 40.19
CA GLU A 43 22.07 8.51 40.06
C GLU A 43 22.35 7.95 41.45
N TRP A 44 22.11 6.65 41.63
CA TRP A 44 22.33 5.95 42.90
C TRP A 44 23.76 5.37 42.98
N ASN A 45 24.40 5.66 44.11
CA ASN A 45 25.77 5.27 44.48
C ASN A 45 25.81 3.83 45.03
N ILE A 46 26.77 3.03 44.57
CA ILE A 46 26.98 1.63 45.00
C ILE A 46 27.87 1.62 46.26
N GLN A 47 27.32 1.23 47.40
CA GLN A 47 28.10 0.84 48.57
C GLN A 47 28.74 -0.53 48.33
N LYS A 48 30.06 -0.55 48.11
CA LYS A 48 30.90 -1.75 48.17
C LYS A 48 31.16 -2.08 49.64
N ASP A 49 30.28 -2.85 50.28
CA ASP A 49 30.58 -3.63 51.50
C ASP A 49 29.39 -4.54 51.83
N ALA A 50 29.28 -5.68 51.15
CA ALA A 50 28.57 -6.88 51.64
C ALA A 50 28.57 -8.00 50.57
N PHE A 51 29.74 -8.44 50.11
CA PHE A 51 29.84 -9.74 49.43
C PHE A 51 30.28 -10.80 50.44
N ARG A 52 29.29 -11.43 51.09
CA ARG A 52 29.37 -12.82 51.61
C ARG A 52 27.95 -13.35 51.86
N ASN A 53 27.55 -14.30 51.01
CA ASN A 53 26.32 -15.13 50.97
C ASN A 53 25.26 -14.94 52.07
N PRO A 54 23.97 -14.80 51.66
CA PRO A 54 23.02 -15.87 51.98
C PRO A 54 21.99 -16.15 50.87
N LEU A 55 22.21 -17.22 50.09
CA LEU A 55 21.13 -17.93 49.40
C LEU A 55 20.50 -18.91 50.40
N LYS A 56 19.58 -18.43 51.25
CA LYS A 56 18.63 -19.28 51.99
C LYS A 56 17.39 -18.44 52.30
N ASN A 57 16.25 -18.88 51.78
CA ASN A 57 14.88 -18.39 52.01
C ASN A 57 14.32 -17.27 51.11
N ILE A 58 14.36 -17.46 49.78
CA ILE A 58 13.34 -16.84 48.91
C ILE A 58 12.28 -17.91 48.61
N LYS A 59 11.05 -17.73 49.15
CA LYS A 59 9.89 -18.55 48.75
C LYS A 59 9.50 -18.15 47.33
N ILE A 60 9.89 -18.97 46.35
CA ILE A 60 9.51 -18.84 44.95
C ILE A 60 8.00 -19.17 44.85
N PRO A 61 7.14 -18.27 44.34
CA PRO A 61 5.74 -18.61 44.10
C PRO A 61 5.65 -19.73 43.06
N ASN A 62 4.77 -20.70 43.31
CA ASN A 62 4.66 -21.91 42.53
C ASN A 62 4.34 -21.59 41.07
N VAL A 63 5.16 -22.08 40.13
CA VAL A 63 5.01 -21.83 38.67
C VAL A 63 3.62 -22.24 38.18
N ALA A 64 2.99 -23.22 38.83
CA ALA A 64 1.62 -23.62 38.57
C ALA A 64 0.59 -22.51 38.81
N ASP A 65 0.77 -21.67 39.83
CA ASP A 65 -0.17 -20.60 40.18
C ASP A 65 -0.02 -19.39 39.26
N ALA A 66 1.20 -19.07 38.83
CA ALA A 66 1.47 -18.03 37.83
C ALA A 66 0.89 -18.42 36.46
N VAL A 67 1.06 -19.67 36.03
CA VAL A 67 0.49 -20.19 34.77
C VAL A 67 -1.04 -20.28 34.84
N LYS A 68 -1.60 -20.66 36.00
CA LYS A 68 -3.06 -20.70 36.22
C LYS A 68 -3.69 -19.30 36.18
N ASN A 69 -3.05 -18.30 36.78
CA ASN A 69 -3.54 -16.92 36.76
C ASN A 69 -3.43 -16.30 35.36
N TYR A 70 -2.34 -16.55 34.63
CA TYR A 70 -2.19 -16.11 33.24
C TYR A 70 -3.22 -16.78 32.32
N ARG A 71 -3.40 -18.10 32.43
CA ARG A 71 -4.42 -18.83 31.67
C ARG A 71 -5.83 -18.33 31.98
N ASN A 72 -6.18 -18.05 33.24
CA ASN A 72 -7.50 -17.55 33.62
C ASN A 72 -7.73 -16.10 33.16
N ALA A 73 -6.71 -15.25 33.18
CA ALA A 73 -6.79 -13.89 32.66
C ALA A 73 -6.98 -13.87 31.13
N VAL A 74 -6.24 -14.71 30.41
CA VAL A 74 -6.34 -14.84 28.95
C VAL A 74 -7.65 -15.50 28.53
N HIS A 75 -8.11 -16.56 29.21
CA HIS A 75 -9.42 -17.16 28.93
C HIS A 75 -10.57 -16.21 29.25
N GLY A 76 -10.50 -15.48 30.37
CA GLY A 76 -11.55 -14.53 30.75
C GLY A 76 -11.68 -13.37 29.76
N GLN A 77 -10.56 -12.89 29.20
CA GLN A 77 -10.55 -11.83 28.20
C GLN A 77 -10.96 -12.33 26.81
N LEU A 78 -10.55 -13.54 26.41
CA LEU A 78 -10.97 -14.14 25.13
C LEU A 78 -12.47 -14.44 25.12
N VAL A 79 -13.02 -15.04 26.18
CA VAL A 79 -14.44 -15.40 26.27
C VAL A 79 -15.34 -14.16 26.33
N ARG A 80 -14.90 -13.08 26.99
CA ARG A 80 -15.63 -11.80 27.00
C ARG A 80 -15.57 -11.09 25.66
N THR A 81 -14.44 -11.15 24.97
CA THR A 81 -14.26 -10.56 23.64
C THR A 81 -15.06 -11.32 22.58
N THR A 82 -15.05 -12.66 22.61
CA THR A 82 -15.81 -13.49 21.65
C THR A 82 -17.32 -13.44 21.90
N SER A 83 -17.77 -13.49 23.17
CA SER A 83 -19.21 -13.32 23.47
C SER A 83 -19.71 -11.91 23.14
N GLY A 84 -18.87 -10.88 23.32
CA GLY A 84 -19.16 -9.52 22.86
C GLY A 84 -19.30 -9.41 21.34
N ILE A 85 -18.39 -10.03 20.59
CA ILE A 85 -18.41 -10.05 19.12
C ILE A 85 -19.63 -10.81 18.57
N VAL A 86 -19.98 -11.97 19.16
CA VAL A 86 -21.14 -12.77 18.73
C VAL A 86 -22.46 -12.06 19.06
N ARG A 87 -22.59 -11.49 20.26
CA ARG A 87 -23.79 -10.75 20.66
C ARG A 87 -23.98 -9.48 19.82
N GLU A 88 -22.90 -8.76 19.57
CA GLU A 88 -22.93 -7.57 18.73
C GLU A 88 -23.20 -7.92 17.26
N GLY A 89 -22.61 -9.02 16.75
CA GLY A 89 -22.91 -9.56 15.43
C GLY A 89 -24.39 -9.94 15.28
N ALA A 90 -24.99 -10.53 16.30
CA ALA A 90 -26.42 -10.84 16.33
C ALA A 90 -27.29 -9.58 16.35
N HIS A 91 -26.93 -8.56 17.15
CA HIS A 91 -27.63 -7.27 17.16
C HIS A 91 -27.52 -6.54 15.82
N GLN A 92 -26.34 -6.52 15.20
CA GLN A 92 -26.11 -5.89 13.90
C GLN A 92 -26.84 -6.64 12.78
N TYR A 93 -26.89 -7.98 12.84
CA TYR A 93 -27.65 -8.79 11.89
C TYR A 93 -29.15 -8.53 12.02
N GLN A 94 -29.67 -8.49 13.26
CA GLN A 94 -31.08 -8.19 13.53
C GLN A 94 -31.47 -6.77 13.10
N PHE A 95 -30.62 -5.78 13.39
CA PHE A 95 -30.84 -4.39 12.98
C PHE A 95 -30.74 -4.22 11.46
N SER A 96 -29.79 -4.88 10.82
CA SER A 96 -29.66 -4.90 9.35
C SER A 96 -30.85 -5.56 8.68
N TYR A 97 -31.39 -6.65 9.24
CA TYR A 97 -32.57 -7.33 8.70
C TYR A 97 -33.84 -6.48 8.84
N GLN A 98 -34.03 -5.82 9.99
CA GLN A 98 -35.17 -4.92 10.23
C GLN A 98 -35.07 -3.62 9.41
N SER A 99 -33.86 -3.06 9.28
CA SER A 99 -33.58 -1.88 8.45
C SER A 99 -33.71 -2.19 6.96
N ALA A 100 -33.25 -3.35 6.51
CA ALA A 100 -33.46 -3.83 5.14
C ALA A 100 -34.95 -4.02 4.84
N GLY A 101 -35.72 -4.60 5.77
CA GLY A 101 -37.16 -4.77 5.61
C GLY A 101 -37.95 -3.46 5.51
N SER A 102 -37.58 -2.44 6.30
CA SER A 102 -38.22 -1.11 6.26
C SER A 102 -37.77 -0.29 5.04
N SER A 103 -36.51 -0.43 4.62
CA SER A 103 -35.97 0.16 3.38
C SER A 103 -36.58 -0.48 2.13
N LEU A 104 -36.78 -1.80 2.11
CA LEU A 104 -37.47 -2.52 1.03
C LEU A 104 -38.95 -2.15 0.95
N LYS A 105 -39.63 -2.00 2.10
CA LYS A 105 -41.04 -1.56 2.13
C LYS A 105 -41.21 -0.11 1.68
N SER A 106 -40.30 0.79 2.02
CA SER A 106 -40.32 2.18 1.56
C SER A 106 -39.93 2.28 0.08
N ALA A 107 -38.86 1.61 -0.36
CA ALA A 107 -38.48 1.49 -1.77
C ALA A 107 -39.62 0.89 -2.62
N GLY A 108 -40.29 -0.16 -2.14
CA GLY A 108 -41.45 -0.76 -2.79
C GLY A 108 -42.64 0.20 -2.89
N LYS A 109 -42.90 1.03 -1.86
CA LYS A 109 -43.97 2.04 -1.89
C LYS A 109 -43.67 3.18 -2.87
N HIS A 110 -42.41 3.61 -2.97
CA HIS A 110 -41.98 4.62 -3.94
C HIS A 110 -41.93 4.09 -5.38
N LEU A 111 -41.44 2.86 -5.57
CA LEU A 111 -41.50 2.15 -6.85
C LEU A 111 -42.93 1.96 -7.30
N ARG A 112 -43.86 1.53 -6.43
CA ARG A 112 -45.25 1.28 -6.82
C ARG A 112 -46.00 2.56 -7.23
N ARG A 113 -45.68 3.71 -6.62
CA ARG A 113 -46.22 5.02 -7.03
C ARG A 113 -45.59 5.53 -8.33
N GLY A 114 -44.28 5.35 -8.51
CA GLY A 114 -43.60 5.70 -9.76
C GLY A 114 -44.04 4.83 -10.93
N THR A 115 -44.19 3.51 -10.73
CA THR A 115 -44.59 2.57 -11.77
C THR A 115 -46.05 2.73 -12.18
N GLN A 116 -46.96 3.09 -11.26
CA GLN A 116 -48.35 3.36 -11.61
C GLN A 116 -48.49 4.56 -12.55
N ASN A 117 -47.81 5.67 -12.26
CA ASN A 117 -47.86 6.86 -13.12
C ASN A 117 -47.22 6.59 -14.49
N THR A 118 -46.10 5.89 -14.52
CA THR A 118 -45.43 5.49 -15.76
C THR A 118 -46.28 4.49 -16.56
N TRP A 119 -46.97 3.56 -15.90
CA TRP A 119 -47.82 2.57 -16.56
C TRP A 119 -49.06 3.21 -17.20
N VAL A 120 -49.68 4.18 -16.51
CA VAL A 120 -50.78 4.96 -17.08
C VAL A 120 -50.28 5.76 -18.29
N PHE A 121 -49.12 6.42 -18.20
CA PHE A 121 -48.53 7.13 -19.34
C PHE A 121 -48.22 6.20 -20.52
N LEU A 122 -47.60 5.05 -20.29
CA LEU A 122 -47.21 4.11 -21.34
C LEU A 122 -48.38 3.45 -22.07
N THR A 123 -49.53 3.33 -21.40
CA THR A 123 -50.77 2.77 -21.97
C THR A 123 -51.68 3.82 -22.60
N GLN A 124 -51.34 5.12 -22.51
CA GLN A 124 -52.12 6.16 -23.18
C GLN A 124 -52.16 5.96 -24.69
N PRO A 125 -53.33 6.15 -25.32
CA PRO A 125 -53.47 6.04 -26.75
C PRO A 125 -52.90 7.25 -27.47
N VAL A 126 -52.22 6.99 -28.58
CA VAL A 126 -51.65 8.00 -29.48
C VAL A 126 -52.11 7.69 -30.90
N TRP A 127 -52.65 8.71 -31.56
CA TRP A 127 -53.12 8.63 -32.93
C TRP A 127 -51.98 8.88 -33.89
N VAL A 128 -51.66 7.91 -34.73
CA VAL A 128 -50.61 8.04 -35.74
C VAL A 128 -51.24 8.24 -37.12
N PRO A 129 -51.03 9.41 -37.77
CA PRO A 129 -51.54 9.65 -39.11
C PRO A 129 -50.82 8.75 -40.13
N ARG A 130 -51.56 8.21 -41.09
CA ARG A 130 -51.01 7.33 -42.14
C ARG A 130 -51.33 7.90 -43.51
N ARG A 131 -50.34 7.87 -44.42
CA ARG A 131 -50.52 8.38 -45.78
C ARG A 131 -51.58 7.55 -46.51
N ASN A 132 -52.65 8.21 -46.96
CA ASN A 132 -53.81 7.63 -47.67
C ASN A 132 -54.59 6.53 -46.90
N LYS A 133 -54.56 6.54 -45.56
CA LYS A 133 -55.35 5.62 -44.72
C LYS A 133 -55.83 6.31 -43.44
N GLU A 134 -56.91 5.82 -42.86
CA GLU A 134 -57.41 6.31 -41.57
C GLU A 134 -56.34 6.21 -40.47
N PRO A 135 -56.24 7.23 -39.59
CA PRO A 135 -55.36 7.21 -38.43
C PRO A 135 -55.58 5.96 -37.58
N LYS A 136 -54.49 5.38 -37.07
CA LYS A 136 -54.58 4.21 -36.18
C LYS A 136 -54.07 4.55 -34.80
N GLU A 137 -54.82 4.07 -33.83
CA GLU A 137 -54.50 4.20 -32.42
C GLU A 137 -53.46 3.15 -32.02
N TYR A 138 -52.41 3.61 -31.36
CA TYR A 138 -51.38 2.78 -30.76
C TYR A 138 -51.13 3.24 -29.34
N ALA A 139 -50.83 2.31 -28.42
CA ALA A 139 -50.31 2.67 -27.11
C ALA A 139 -48.88 3.21 -27.24
N ARG A 140 -48.47 4.15 -26.38
CA ARG A 140 -47.10 4.68 -26.39
C ARG A 140 -46.03 3.59 -26.29
N ILE A 141 -46.28 2.56 -25.49
CA ILE A 141 -45.37 1.41 -25.36
C ILE A 141 -45.19 0.62 -26.66
N THR A 142 -46.25 0.49 -27.48
CA THR A 142 -46.13 -0.25 -28.75
C THR A 142 -45.38 0.59 -29.79
N LEU A 143 -45.58 1.91 -29.81
CA LEU A 143 -44.76 2.81 -30.63
C LEU A 143 -43.29 2.78 -30.21
N PHE A 144 -43.02 2.86 -28.91
CA PHE A 144 -41.65 2.80 -28.38
C PHE A 144 -40.95 1.48 -28.72
N ALA A 145 -41.65 0.34 -28.60
CA ALA A 145 -41.10 -0.95 -28.99
C ALA A 145 -40.80 -1.01 -30.49
N LEU A 146 -41.69 -0.46 -31.32
CA LEU A 146 -41.53 -0.44 -32.76
C LEU A 146 -40.35 0.44 -33.21
N ASP A 147 -40.15 1.58 -32.54
CA ASP A 147 -38.99 2.46 -32.75
C ASP A 147 -37.71 1.84 -32.21
N THR A 148 -37.75 1.14 -31.07
CA THR A 148 -36.59 0.41 -30.52
C THR A 148 -36.12 -0.68 -31.48
N VAL A 149 -37.05 -1.42 -32.10
CA VAL A 149 -36.71 -2.44 -33.10
C VAL A 149 -36.15 -1.81 -34.37
N ARG A 150 -36.73 -0.70 -34.86
CA ARG A 150 -36.22 0.02 -36.04
C ARG A 150 -34.83 0.59 -35.82
N PHE A 151 -34.61 1.26 -34.68
CA PHE A 151 -33.34 1.86 -34.30
C PHE A 151 -32.29 0.80 -33.97
N GLY A 152 -32.66 -0.21 -33.19
CA GLY A 152 -31.79 -1.34 -32.87
C GLY A 152 -31.38 -2.13 -34.11
N GLY A 153 -32.30 -2.32 -35.06
CA GLY A 153 -32.02 -2.95 -36.35
C GLY A 153 -31.02 -2.14 -37.20
N THR A 154 -31.24 -0.83 -37.34
CA THR A 154 -30.30 0.04 -38.09
C THR A 154 -28.93 0.09 -37.42
N PHE A 155 -28.87 0.20 -36.10
CA PHE A 155 -27.64 0.13 -35.33
C PHE A 155 -26.92 -1.20 -35.54
N ALA A 156 -27.63 -2.33 -35.46
CA ALA A 156 -27.05 -3.66 -35.67
C ALA A 156 -26.51 -3.82 -37.10
N SER A 157 -27.23 -3.32 -38.12
CA SER A 157 -26.75 -3.36 -39.50
C SER A 157 -25.48 -2.53 -39.70
N ILE A 158 -25.44 -1.31 -39.17
CA ILE A 158 -24.27 -0.44 -39.23
C ILE A 158 -23.09 -1.08 -38.48
N PHE A 159 -23.35 -1.63 -37.30
CA PHE A 159 -22.34 -2.31 -36.50
C PHE A 159 -21.75 -3.51 -37.24
N VAL A 160 -22.58 -4.37 -37.83
CA VAL A 160 -22.10 -5.53 -38.62
C VAL A 160 -21.27 -5.06 -39.82
N ALA A 161 -21.72 -4.02 -40.53
CA ALA A 161 -20.97 -3.47 -41.65
C ALA A 161 -19.59 -2.93 -41.20
N LEU A 162 -19.56 -2.06 -40.18
CA LEU A 162 -18.31 -1.52 -39.62
C LEU A 162 -17.40 -2.61 -39.07
N PHE A 163 -17.96 -3.59 -38.37
CA PHE A 163 -17.21 -4.69 -37.78
C PHE A 163 -16.53 -5.52 -38.86
N VAL A 164 -17.23 -5.86 -39.94
CA VAL A 164 -16.65 -6.59 -41.07
C VAL A 164 -15.61 -5.74 -41.80
N THR A 165 -15.86 -4.45 -42.04
CA THR A 165 -14.92 -3.56 -42.72
C THR A 165 -13.64 -3.34 -41.93
N LEU A 166 -13.74 -3.00 -40.64
CA LEU A 166 -12.58 -2.72 -39.79
C LEU A 166 -11.75 -3.97 -39.51
N ASN A 167 -12.39 -5.14 -39.46
CA ASN A 167 -11.71 -6.41 -39.21
C ASN A 167 -11.48 -7.25 -40.49
N TYR A 168 -11.61 -6.63 -41.67
CA TYR A 168 -11.50 -7.34 -42.96
C TYR A 168 -10.15 -8.05 -43.13
N GLN A 169 -9.06 -7.44 -42.64
CA GLN A 169 -7.72 -8.04 -42.63
C GLN A 169 -7.69 -9.38 -41.86
N SER A 170 -8.33 -9.44 -40.69
CA SER A 170 -8.44 -10.66 -39.88
C SER A 170 -9.33 -11.72 -40.52
N PHE A 171 -10.42 -11.31 -41.18
CA PHE A 171 -11.27 -12.25 -41.91
C PHE A 171 -10.56 -12.86 -43.11
N TRP A 172 -9.82 -12.05 -43.87
CA TRP A 172 -9.04 -12.56 -44.98
C TRP A 172 -7.91 -13.47 -44.53
N SER A 173 -7.19 -13.14 -43.46
CA SER A 173 -6.11 -14.00 -42.97
C SER A 173 -6.62 -15.38 -42.55
N ILE A 174 -7.80 -15.46 -41.91
CA ILE A 174 -8.43 -16.74 -41.55
C ILE A 174 -8.81 -17.55 -42.80
N VAL A 175 -9.36 -16.90 -43.82
CA VAL A 175 -9.78 -17.57 -45.06
C VAL A 175 -8.56 -18.03 -45.88
N THR A 176 -7.53 -17.20 -46.03
CA THR A 176 -6.30 -17.60 -46.74
C THR A 176 -5.55 -18.70 -46.01
N THR A 177 -5.55 -18.70 -44.66
CA THR A 177 -4.93 -19.77 -43.85
C THR A 177 -5.59 -21.12 -44.09
N ARG A 178 -6.91 -21.15 -44.32
CA ARG A 178 -7.61 -22.40 -44.66
C ARG A 178 -7.43 -22.85 -46.10
N LEU A 179 -7.10 -21.94 -47.02
CA LEU A 179 -6.97 -22.24 -48.44
C LEU A 179 -5.54 -22.60 -48.85
N ASN A 180 -4.50 -22.00 -48.24
CA ASN A 180 -3.09 -22.28 -48.54
C ASN A 180 -2.24 -22.32 -47.26
N PRO A 181 -2.19 -23.45 -46.53
CA PRO A 181 -1.47 -23.56 -45.26
C PRO A 181 0.08 -23.54 -45.39
N ILE A 182 0.62 -23.51 -46.62
CA ILE A 182 2.05 -23.71 -46.90
C ILE A 182 2.88 -22.40 -46.84
N ASP A 183 2.26 -21.23 -47.04
CA ASP A 183 3.00 -19.96 -47.13
C ASP A 183 3.35 -19.33 -45.77
N HIS A 184 2.58 -19.63 -44.71
CA HIS A 184 2.84 -19.06 -43.38
C HIS A 184 4.09 -19.64 -42.70
N ILE A 185 4.48 -20.89 -42.99
CA ILE A 185 5.65 -21.54 -42.36
C ILE A 185 6.97 -20.89 -42.83
N ARG A 186 7.05 -20.46 -44.10
CA ARG A 186 8.26 -19.82 -44.64
C ARG A 186 8.49 -18.41 -44.10
N SER A 187 7.42 -17.66 -43.86
CA SER A 187 7.51 -16.28 -43.34
C SER A 187 7.92 -16.22 -41.86
N VAL A 188 7.42 -17.15 -41.03
CA VAL A 188 7.75 -17.19 -39.59
C VAL A 188 9.22 -17.55 -39.38
N GLN A 189 9.75 -18.48 -40.18
CA GLN A 189 11.16 -18.90 -40.08
C GLN A 189 12.14 -17.83 -40.59
N ALA A 190 11.73 -17.01 -41.57
CA ALA A 190 12.50 -15.86 -42.02
C ALA A 190 12.45 -14.70 -41.01
N LEU A 191 11.31 -14.46 -40.36
CA LEU A 191 11.18 -13.43 -39.33
C LEU A 191 11.98 -13.77 -38.08
N THR A 192 11.92 -15.00 -37.56
CA THR A 192 12.68 -15.39 -36.36
C THR A 192 14.18 -15.27 -36.59
N ALA A 193 14.69 -15.68 -37.74
CA ALA A 193 16.11 -15.52 -38.09
C ALA A 193 16.55 -14.04 -38.16
N SER A 194 15.68 -13.15 -38.65
CA SER A 194 15.97 -11.72 -38.73
C SER A 194 15.90 -11.00 -37.37
N VAL A 195 14.97 -11.42 -36.50
CA VAL A 195 14.83 -10.85 -35.14
C VAL A 195 15.99 -11.31 -34.26
N ASP A 196 16.39 -12.57 -34.31
CA ASP A 196 17.53 -13.08 -33.54
C ASP A 196 18.83 -12.40 -33.93
N SER A 197 19.06 -12.17 -35.23
CA SER A 197 20.26 -11.46 -35.69
C SER A 197 20.23 -9.98 -35.32
N ALA A 198 19.10 -9.28 -35.49
CA ALA A 198 18.97 -7.87 -35.11
C ALA A 198 19.04 -7.65 -33.59
N LEU A 199 18.50 -8.57 -32.80
CA LEU A 199 18.58 -8.54 -31.34
C LEU A 199 20.02 -8.83 -30.89
N LYS A 200 20.69 -9.83 -31.48
CA LYS A 200 22.10 -10.14 -31.21
C LYS A 200 23.01 -8.95 -31.54
N ASP A 201 22.78 -8.27 -32.66
CA ASP A 201 23.58 -7.11 -33.08
C ASP A 201 23.33 -5.87 -32.20
N LYS A 202 22.08 -5.68 -31.73
CA LYS A 202 21.74 -4.63 -30.74
C LYS A 202 22.24 -4.95 -29.33
N LEU A 203 22.30 -6.23 -28.94
CA LEU A 203 22.89 -6.67 -27.67
C LEU A 203 24.42 -6.56 -27.68
N LEU A 204 25.08 -6.78 -28.82
CA LEU A 204 26.53 -6.60 -28.96
C LEU A 204 26.94 -5.11 -29.01
N LYS A 205 26.06 -4.22 -29.50
CA LYS A 205 26.30 -2.77 -29.60
C LYS A 205 25.80 -1.96 -28.41
N SER A 206 24.99 -2.55 -27.52
CA SER A 206 24.61 -1.89 -26.28
C SER A 206 25.71 -2.10 -25.24
N PRO A 207 26.23 -1.04 -24.60
CA PRO A 207 27.08 -1.21 -23.44
C PRO A 207 26.25 -2.00 -22.42
N SER A 208 26.79 -3.11 -21.93
CA SER A 208 26.12 -4.02 -21.02
C SER A 208 25.40 -3.22 -19.94
N LEU A 209 24.07 -3.17 -20.00
CA LEU A 209 23.26 -2.75 -18.87
C LEU A 209 23.65 -3.65 -17.70
N ALA A 210 23.91 -3.03 -16.54
CA ALA A 210 24.37 -3.68 -15.34
C ALA A 210 23.43 -4.84 -14.94
N VAL A 211 23.77 -6.04 -15.40
CA VAL A 211 23.33 -7.27 -14.78
C VAL A 211 24.09 -7.35 -13.48
N SER A 212 23.34 -7.31 -12.38
CA SER A 212 23.78 -7.72 -11.05
C SER A 212 24.60 -9.00 -11.17
N GLY A 213 25.92 -8.94 -10.99
CA GLY A 213 26.73 -10.14 -10.81
C GLY A 213 28.13 -10.22 -11.42
N ASN A 214 28.74 -9.15 -11.95
CA ASN A 214 30.18 -9.18 -12.27
C ASN A 214 30.98 -8.28 -11.34
N SER A 215 31.60 -8.93 -10.34
CA SER A 215 32.31 -8.35 -9.21
C SER A 215 33.79 -8.13 -9.49
N ASP A 216 34.15 -7.46 -10.59
CA ASP A 216 35.54 -7.11 -10.88
C ASP A 216 35.69 -5.62 -11.20
N GLY A 217 35.98 -4.84 -10.15
CA GLY A 217 36.71 -3.57 -10.25
C GLY A 217 36.00 -2.33 -10.80
N ASN A 218 34.69 -2.37 -11.08
CA ASN A 218 34.02 -1.22 -11.68
C ASN A 218 33.71 -0.15 -10.61
N LEU A 219 34.21 1.09 -10.78
CA LEU A 219 33.87 2.26 -9.93
C LEU A 219 32.35 2.46 -9.77
N LEU A 220 31.57 2.02 -10.77
CA LEU A 220 30.11 2.00 -10.74
C LEU A 220 29.52 1.08 -9.66
N ALA A 221 30.22 0.03 -9.22
CA ALA A 221 29.78 -0.85 -8.14
C ALA A 221 29.92 -0.22 -6.74
N PHE A 222 30.65 0.91 -6.64
CA PHE A 222 30.77 1.71 -5.43
C PHE A 222 29.77 2.85 -5.36
N LEU A 223 29.09 3.15 -6.47
CA LEU A 223 27.96 4.06 -6.43
C LEU A 223 26.81 3.35 -5.68
N PRO A 224 26.14 4.02 -4.74
CA PRO A 224 24.94 3.46 -4.14
C PRO A 224 23.95 3.14 -5.26
N GLY A 225 23.26 2.01 -5.15
CA GLY A 225 22.21 1.66 -6.10
C GLY A 225 21.17 2.78 -6.11
N VAL A 226 21.16 3.63 -7.14
CA VAL A 226 20.18 4.71 -7.24
C VAL A 226 18.80 4.09 -7.47
N GLY A 227 17.96 4.14 -6.44
CA GLY A 227 16.56 3.76 -6.55
C GLY A 227 15.85 4.62 -7.60
N PRO A 228 14.65 4.21 -8.05
CA PRO A 228 13.80 5.07 -8.87
C PRO A 228 13.63 6.44 -8.18
N PRO A 229 13.61 7.55 -8.94
CA PRO A 229 13.51 8.90 -8.37
C PRO A 229 12.18 9.14 -7.62
N GLU A 230 11.21 8.24 -7.79
CA GLU A 230 9.88 8.33 -7.19
C GLU A 230 9.67 7.23 -6.14
N ASN A 231 8.99 7.60 -5.06
CA ASN A 231 8.56 6.65 -4.04
C ASN A 231 7.56 5.64 -4.62
N ARG A 232 7.75 4.36 -4.33
CA ARG A 232 6.90 3.29 -4.87
C ARG A 232 6.94 2.02 -4.05
N ILE A 233 5.89 1.21 -4.17
CA ILE A 233 5.82 -0.14 -3.65
C ILE A 233 5.86 -1.15 -4.81
N ILE A 234 6.63 -2.21 -4.64
CA ILE A 234 6.73 -3.33 -5.59
C ILE A 234 6.34 -4.60 -4.85
N ILE A 235 5.29 -5.28 -5.32
CA ILE A 235 4.81 -6.54 -4.74
C ILE A 235 4.94 -7.63 -5.81
N PRO A 236 6.06 -8.37 -5.85
CA PRO A 236 6.38 -9.29 -6.95
C PRO A 236 5.33 -10.37 -7.18
N LYS A 237 4.80 -10.98 -6.11
CA LYS A 237 3.79 -12.05 -6.21
C LYS A 237 2.52 -11.64 -6.97
N MET A 238 2.19 -10.35 -6.95
CA MET A 238 1.02 -9.79 -7.64
C MET A 238 1.39 -9.04 -8.93
N GLU A 239 2.68 -9.01 -9.30
CA GLU A 239 3.20 -8.23 -10.44
C GLU A 239 2.89 -6.73 -10.34
N LEU A 240 2.88 -6.19 -9.13
CA LEU A 240 2.54 -4.79 -8.87
C LEU A 240 3.79 -3.92 -8.73
N ASN A 241 3.78 -2.77 -9.41
CA ASN A 241 4.75 -1.68 -9.30
C ASN A 241 3.97 -0.36 -9.28
N ILE A 242 3.82 0.22 -8.09
CA ILE A 242 2.79 1.23 -7.82
C ILE A 242 3.44 2.47 -7.16
N PRO A 243 3.12 3.70 -7.61
CA PRO A 243 3.53 4.91 -6.91
C PRO A 243 3.05 4.92 -5.44
N LEU A 244 3.93 5.34 -4.54
CA LEU A 244 3.62 5.57 -3.13
C LEU A 244 3.45 7.07 -2.93
N VAL A 245 2.21 7.49 -2.74
CA VAL A 245 1.82 8.89 -2.59
C VAL A 245 1.71 9.23 -1.11
N THR A 246 2.25 10.39 -0.72
CA THR A 246 2.11 10.91 0.65
C THR A 246 1.30 12.20 0.58
N PRO A 247 0.06 12.25 1.10
CA PRO A 247 -0.75 13.46 1.12
C PRO A 247 -0.17 14.49 2.10
N SER A 248 -0.67 15.72 2.02
CA SER A 248 -0.24 16.81 2.90
C SER A 248 -0.54 16.48 4.37
N TYR A 249 0.35 16.90 5.26
CA TYR A 249 0.14 16.78 6.71
C TYR A 249 -0.62 17.98 7.29
N GLU A 250 -0.87 19.04 6.51
CA GLU A 250 -1.45 20.29 7.01
C GLU A 250 -2.85 20.11 7.59
N ALA A 251 -3.71 19.32 6.94
CA ALA A 251 -5.04 19.01 7.45
C ALA A 251 -4.97 18.22 8.76
N LEU A 252 -4.06 17.24 8.84
CA LEU A 252 -3.84 16.44 10.05
C LEU A 252 -3.36 17.31 11.23
N LEU A 253 -2.41 18.21 10.98
CA LEU A 253 -1.88 19.12 12.01
C LEU A 253 -2.93 20.12 12.52
N ARG A 254 -3.94 20.44 11.71
CA ARG A 254 -5.08 21.29 12.11
C ARG A 254 -6.26 20.49 12.67
N GLU A 255 -6.13 19.17 12.79
CA GLU A 255 -7.19 18.25 13.21
C GLU A 255 -8.46 18.34 12.33
N ASP A 256 -8.30 18.71 11.06
CA ASP A 256 -9.37 18.76 10.07
C ASP A 256 -9.56 17.38 9.45
N TRP A 257 -10.27 16.51 10.16
CA TRP A 257 -10.46 15.11 9.75
C TRP A 257 -11.20 14.94 8.43
N THR A 258 -12.07 15.89 8.06
CA THR A 258 -12.76 15.86 6.78
C THR A 258 -11.79 16.12 5.64
N GLN A 259 -10.95 17.16 5.77
CA GLN A 259 -9.93 17.43 4.75
C GLN A 259 -8.86 16.33 4.69
N VAL A 260 -8.49 15.71 5.81
CA VAL A 260 -7.57 14.56 5.81
C VAL A 260 -8.13 13.41 4.98
N GLU A 261 -9.42 13.10 5.11
CA GLU A 261 -10.06 12.05 4.31
C GLU A 261 -10.07 12.42 2.83
N ASP A 262 -10.44 13.65 2.48
CA ASP A 262 -10.44 14.13 1.09
C ASP A 262 -9.04 14.06 0.46
N ASP A 263 -8.00 14.50 1.18
CA ASP A 263 -6.60 14.43 0.75
C ASP A 263 -6.16 12.96 0.50
N ILE A 264 -6.59 12.03 1.34
CA ILE A 264 -6.31 10.59 1.17
C ILE A 264 -7.06 10.04 -0.05
N GLN A 265 -8.34 10.39 -0.24
CA GLN A 265 -9.13 9.94 -1.39
C GLN A 265 -8.55 10.44 -2.71
N ASP A 266 -8.08 11.69 -2.76
CA ASP A 266 -7.42 12.24 -3.94
C ASP A 266 -6.07 11.56 -4.21
N ALA A 267 -5.27 11.32 -3.17
CA ALA A 267 -4.00 10.61 -3.31
C ALA A 267 -4.18 9.16 -3.79
N LEU A 268 -5.25 8.47 -3.37
CA LEU A 268 -5.57 7.12 -3.82
C LEU A 268 -5.90 7.03 -5.33
N GLN A 269 -6.24 8.15 -5.98
CA GLN A 269 -6.42 8.17 -7.44
C GLN A 269 -5.09 8.03 -8.20
N MET A 270 -3.98 8.36 -7.55
CA MET A 270 -2.62 8.42 -8.12
C MET A 270 -1.71 7.25 -7.71
N GLY A 271 -2.11 6.43 -6.74
CA GLY A 271 -1.33 5.28 -6.30
C GLY A 271 -1.83 4.67 -5.00
N VAL A 272 -0.92 4.05 -4.25
CA VAL A 272 -1.17 3.69 -2.86
C VAL A 272 -0.72 4.82 -1.95
N VAL A 273 -1.37 4.96 -0.81
CA VAL A 273 -1.17 6.12 0.08
C VAL A 273 -0.41 5.70 1.32
N HIS A 274 0.69 6.39 1.60
CA HIS A 274 1.31 6.38 2.93
C HIS A 274 0.42 7.19 3.87
N TYR A 275 -0.14 6.52 4.88
CA TYR A 275 -1.11 7.13 5.77
C TYR A 275 -0.44 8.24 6.63
N PRO A 276 -0.97 9.48 6.61
CA PRO A 276 -0.42 10.59 7.37
C PRO A 276 -0.24 10.28 8.85
N GLY A 277 0.87 10.73 9.44
CA GLY A 277 1.18 10.53 10.86
C GLY A 277 1.75 9.15 11.23
N THR A 278 1.93 8.24 10.27
CA THR A 278 2.55 6.94 10.51
C THR A 278 4.04 6.94 10.18
N ALA A 279 4.81 6.00 10.74
CA ALA A 279 6.24 5.90 10.52
C ALA A 279 6.59 5.84 9.02
N LYS A 280 7.72 6.42 8.63
CA LYS A 280 8.28 6.27 7.28
C LYS A 280 9.06 4.95 7.18
N PRO A 281 9.29 4.42 5.97
CA PRO A 281 10.17 3.26 5.79
C PRO A 281 11.54 3.48 6.48
N GLY A 282 12.05 2.46 7.17
CA GLY A 282 13.30 2.53 7.95
C GLY A 282 13.18 3.19 9.33
N GLN A 283 12.05 3.79 9.69
CA GLN A 283 11.82 4.37 11.02
C GLN A 283 11.22 3.34 11.99
N ALA A 284 11.45 3.55 13.28
CA ALA A 284 10.70 2.83 14.31
C ALA A 284 9.21 3.17 14.22
N GLY A 285 8.35 2.18 14.36
CA GLY A 285 6.92 2.32 14.21
C GLY A 285 6.35 1.44 13.11
N ASN A 286 5.13 1.78 12.72
CA ASN A 286 4.34 1.06 11.74
C ASN A 286 4.17 1.93 10.50
N PHE A 287 4.91 1.61 9.44
CA PHE A 287 4.72 2.20 8.12
C PHE A 287 3.40 1.71 7.52
N PHE A 288 2.39 2.58 7.49
CA PHE A 288 1.04 2.19 7.10
C PHE A 288 0.70 2.66 5.69
N VAL A 289 0.26 1.73 4.85
CA VAL A 289 -0.10 1.99 3.46
C VAL A 289 -1.52 1.52 3.20
N THR A 290 -2.30 2.37 2.53
CA THR A 290 -3.66 2.03 2.09
C THR A 290 -3.81 2.10 0.57
N GLY A 291 -4.65 1.21 0.03
CA GLY A 291 -5.00 1.17 -1.39
C GLY A 291 -6.40 0.63 -1.61
N HIS A 292 -7.03 0.99 -2.75
CA HIS A 292 -8.36 0.50 -3.08
C HIS A 292 -8.37 -0.97 -3.51
N SER A 293 -9.32 -1.76 -2.99
CA SER A 293 -9.58 -3.13 -3.44
C SER A 293 -10.56 -3.19 -4.62
N SER A 294 -11.40 -2.17 -4.75
CA SER A 294 -12.35 -2.04 -5.84
C SER A 294 -12.94 -0.64 -5.81
N TYR A 295 -13.22 -0.07 -6.97
CA TYR A 295 -13.98 1.16 -7.06
C TYR A 295 -15.17 1.01 -8.00
N TYR A 296 -16.15 1.91 -7.89
CA TYR A 296 -17.26 1.96 -8.83
C TYR A 296 -16.74 2.18 -10.27
N PRO A 297 -17.30 1.52 -11.30
CA PRO A 297 -16.83 1.64 -12.67
C PRO A 297 -16.71 3.10 -13.17
N TRP A 298 -17.60 3.97 -12.70
CA TRP A 298 -17.76 5.36 -13.15
C TRP A 298 -16.85 6.38 -12.46
N ALA A 299 -16.23 6.04 -11.34
CA ALA A 299 -15.48 7.04 -10.57
C ALA A 299 -14.01 7.09 -11.06
N SER A 300 -13.23 8.15 -10.82
CA SER A 300 -11.95 8.41 -11.55
C SER A 300 -10.73 7.62 -11.02
N GLY A 301 -9.58 7.71 -11.69
CA GLY A 301 -8.29 7.16 -11.21
C GLY A 301 -7.83 5.85 -11.85
N LYS A 302 -6.51 5.63 -11.95
CA LYS A 302 -5.91 4.42 -12.55
C LYS A 302 -5.80 3.26 -11.55
N TYR A 303 -5.81 3.56 -10.25
CA TYR A 303 -5.47 2.63 -9.16
C TYR A 303 -6.68 2.11 -8.37
N LYS A 304 -7.88 2.19 -8.96
CA LYS A 304 -9.18 1.78 -8.38
C LYS A 304 -9.23 0.38 -7.77
N ASN A 305 -8.43 -0.54 -8.30
CA ASN A 305 -8.44 -1.96 -7.93
C ASN A 305 -7.02 -2.42 -7.53
N VAL A 306 -6.13 -1.49 -7.17
CA VAL A 306 -4.70 -1.76 -7.00
C VAL A 306 -4.42 -2.85 -5.95
N PHE A 307 -5.21 -2.90 -4.89
CA PHE A 307 -5.13 -3.89 -3.82
C PHE A 307 -6.28 -4.91 -3.85
N ALA A 308 -6.96 -5.08 -4.99
CA ALA A 308 -8.01 -6.10 -5.14
C ALA A 308 -7.51 -7.51 -4.77
N ARG A 309 -6.26 -7.80 -5.15
CA ARG A 309 -5.59 -9.09 -4.95
C ARG A 309 -4.77 -9.18 -3.67
N LEU A 310 -4.85 -8.17 -2.78
CA LEU A 310 -4.04 -8.14 -1.56
C LEU A 310 -4.24 -9.37 -0.65
N HIS A 311 -5.41 -10.01 -0.73
CA HIS A 311 -5.74 -11.24 -0.01
C HIS A 311 -4.89 -12.46 -0.40
N GLU A 312 -4.25 -12.43 -1.58
CA GLU A 312 -3.35 -13.47 -2.10
C GLU A 312 -1.96 -13.45 -1.43
N LEU A 313 -1.63 -12.39 -0.70
CA LEU A 313 -0.42 -12.36 0.13
C LEU A 313 -0.58 -13.30 1.32
N GLU A 314 0.46 -14.09 1.56
CA GLU A 314 0.59 -15.06 2.63
C GLU A 314 1.82 -14.75 3.49
N PRO A 315 1.83 -15.19 4.77
CA PRO A 315 3.03 -15.12 5.60
C PRO A 315 4.25 -15.73 4.90
N GLY A 316 5.36 -15.00 4.87
CA GLY A 316 6.59 -15.37 4.18
C GLY A 316 6.77 -14.71 2.81
N ASP A 317 5.70 -14.17 2.21
CA ASP A 317 5.83 -13.36 0.99
C ASP A 317 6.57 -12.05 1.28
N GLU A 318 7.21 -11.51 0.26
CA GLU A 318 7.96 -10.27 0.36
C GLU A 318 7.46 -9.18 -0.59
N TYR A 319 7.75 -7.94 -0.22
CA TYR A 319 7.60 -6.78 -1.07
C TYR A 319 8.67 -5.74 -0.75
N TRP A 320 8.82 -4.79 -1.66
CA TRP A 320 9.85 -3.77 -1.62
C TRP A 320 9.22 -2.38 -1.63
N VAL A 321 9.78 -1.47 -0.85
CA VAL A 321 9.39 -0.07 -0.83
C VAL A 321 10.61 0.76 -1.17
N TYR A 322 10.51 1.55 -2.23
CA TYR A 322 11.48 2.60 -2.53
C TYR A 322 10.96 3.90 -1.92
N TYR A 323 11.75 4.52 -1.06
CA TYR A 323 11.37 5.74 -0.37
C TYR A 323 12.59 6.64 -0.17
N GLY A 324 12.53 7.87 -0.68
CA GLY A 324 13.65 8.83 -0.54
C GLY A 324 14.95 8.38 -1.22
N GLY A 325 14.86 7.49 -2.21
CA GLY A 325 16.02 6.89 -2.89
C GLY A 325 16.51 5.57 -2.27
N ASP A 326 16.11 5.28 -1.03
CA ASP A 326 16.47 4.05 -0.32
C ASP A 326 15.52 2.89 -0.64
N LYS A 327 16.03 1.66 -0.54
CA LYS A 327 15.30 0.43 -0.80
C LYS A 327 15.07 -0.35 0.49
N HIS A 328 13.80 -0.53 0.84
CA HIS A 328 13.37 -1.25 2.04
C HIS A 328 12.72 -2.58 1.65
N ARG A 329 13.08 -3.65 2.36
CA ARG A 329 12.51 -5.00 2.18
C ARG A 329 11.59 -5.33 3.32
N TYR A 330 10.39 -5.83 3.01
CA TYR A 330 9.43 -6.26 4.01
C TYR A 330 9.01 -7.71 3.77
N ILE A 331 8.90 -8.48 4.85
CA ILE A 331 8.35 -9.84 4.83
C ILE A 331 7.03 -9.87 5.56
N VAL A 332 5.99 -10.42 4.92
CA VAL A 332 4.66 -10.60 5.50
C VAL A 332 4.74 -11.58 6.66
N ARG A 333 4.21 -11.18 7.82
CA ARG A 333 4.14 -11.99 9.04
C ARG A 333 2.74 -12.51 9.33
N GLY A 334 1.71 -11.80 8.90
CA GLY A 334 0.34 -12.20 9.14
C GLY A 334 -0.69 -11.41 8.34
N LYS A 335 -1.90 -11.94 8.29
CA LYS A 335 -3.07 -11.26 7.74
C LYS A 335 -4.28 -11.43 8.65
N LYS A 336 -5.11 -10.38 8.75
CA LYS A 336 -6.37 -10.42 9.52
C LYS A 336 -7.41 -9.49 8.90
N GLU A 337 -8.69 -9.79 9.15
CA GLU A 337 -9.77 -8.85 8.86
C GLU A 337 -10.23 -8.15 10.13
N VAL A 338 -10.46 -6.84 10.05
CA VAL A 338 -10.94 -6.02 11.16
C VAL A 338 -12.14 -5.18 10.74
N LYS A 339 -12.84 -4.59 11.71
CA LYS A 339 -13.89 -3.61 11.46
C LYS A 339 -13.28 -2.31 10.92
N SER A 340 -14.02 -1.56 10.11
CA SER A 340 -13.56 -0.25 9.60
C SER A 340 -13.27 0.77 10.71
N SER A 341 -13.89 0.61 11.88
CA SER A 341 -13.70 1.46 13.05
C SER A 341 -12.52 1.04 13.95
N ASP A 342 -11.81 -0.04 13.62
CA ASP A 342 -10.69 -0.52 14.43
C ASP A 342 -9.41 0.26 14.12
N VAL A 343 -9.13 1.28 14.93
CA VAL A 343 -7.97 2.15 14.77
C VAL A 343 -6.67 1.55 15.32
N THR A 344 -6.73 0.43 16.05
CA THR A 344 -5.53 -0.22 16.63
C THR A 344 -4.54 -0.70 15.56
N VAL A 345 -4.99 -0.82 14.31
CA VAL A 345 -4.13 -1.15 13.16
C VAL A 345 -3.12 -0.06 12.83
N LEU A 346 -3.31 1.17 13.34
CA LEU A 346 -2.42 2.32 13.16
C LEU A 346 -1.37 2.45 14.28
N ASP A 347 -1.41 1.58 15.30
CA ASP A 347 -0.49 1.62 16.44
C ASP A 347 0.99 1.69 15.98
N GLN A 348 1.77 2.55 16.64
CA GLN A 348 3.17 2.84 16.30
C GLN A 348 4.12 2.26 17.37
N PRO A 349 4.53 0.98 17.25
CA PRO A 349 5.46 0.38 18.20
C PRO A 349 6.85 1.01 18.10
N VAL A 350 7.39 1.48 19.22
CA VAL A 350 8.69 2.21 19.23
C VAL A 350 9.92 1.30 19.19
N ASP A 351 9.73 0.01 19.41
CA ASP A 351 10.78 -1.01 19.54
C ASP A 351 10.96 -1.85 18.25
N ARG A 352 10.11 -1.64 17.24
CA ARG A 352 10.08 -2.45 16.03
C ARG A 352 9.86 -1.61 14.78
N ARG A 353 10.27 -2.17 13.64
CA ARG A 353 10.05 -1.62 12.30
C ARG A 353 9.06 -2.52 11.57
N VAL A 354 7.79 -2.15 11.62
CA VAL A 354 6.72 -2.91 11.00
C VAL A 354 6.09 -2.12 9.87
N ALA A 355 5.41 -2.83 8.98
CA ALA A 355 4.61 -2.21 7.94
C ALA A 355 3.26 -2.88 7.84
N THR A 356 2.25 -2.08 7.52
CA THR A 356 0.87 -2.54 7.35
C THR A 356 0.35 -2.15 5.99
N LEU A 357 -0.11 -3.12 5.20
CA LEU A 357 -0.88 -2.88 3.99
C LEU A 357 -2.37 -3.09 4.28
N MET A 358 -3.20 -2.09 3.95
CA MET A 358 -4.63 -2.11 4.22
C MET A 358 -5.46 -1.93 2.96
N THR A 359 -6.53 -2.71 2.84
CA THR A 359 -7.57 -2.49 1.83
C THR A 359 -8.98 -2.83 2.35
N CYS A 360 -10.02 -2.48 1.61
CA CYS A 360 -11.39 -2.86 1.95
C CYS A 360 -11.68 -4.32 1.60
N THR A 361 -12.46 -5.03 2.42
CA THR A 361 -12.86 -6.43 2.18
C THR A 361 -14.31 -6.66 2.63
N PRO A 362 -15.07 -7.57 1.98
CA PRO A 362 -14.79 -8.24 0.70
C PRO A 362 -14.63 -7.28 -0.48
N ILE A 363 -13.98 -7.74 -1.56
CA ILE A 363 -13.81 -6.97 -2.81
C ILE A 363 -15.19 -6.49 -3.29
N GLY A 364 -15.30 -5.21 -3.68
CA GLY A 364 -16.56 -4.58 -4.07
C GLY A 364 -17.34 -3.95 -2.90
N THR A 365 -16.85 -4.10 -1.66
CA THR A 365 -17.53 -3.60 -0.45
C THR A 365 -16.56 -2.83 0.46
N THR A 366 -17.10 -2.10 1.43
CA THR A 366 -16.33 -1.35 2.44
C THR A 366 -16.60 -1.83 3.87
N LEU A 367 -17.19 -3.02 4.02
CA LEU A 367 -17.69 -3.55 5.30
C LEU A 367 -16.59 -3.77 6.34
N ARG A 368 -15.43 -4.26 5.88
CA ARG A 368 -14.28 -4.60 6.71
C ARG A 368 -13.00 -4.09 6.08
N ARG A 369 -11.90 -4.23 6.81
CA ARG A 369 -10.55 -3.96 6.34
C ARG A 369 -9.73 -5.23 6.39
N LEU A 370 -9.09 -5.57 5.27
CA LEU A 370 -8.04 -6.58 5.24
C LEU A 370 -6.72 -5.90 5.61
N ILE A 371 -6.04 -6.47 6.59
CA ILE A 371 -4.79 -5.97 7.16
C ILE A 371 -3.70 -7.01 6.91
N ILE A 372 -2.65 -6.63 6.21
CA ILE A 372 -1.42 -7.41 6.05
C ILE A 372 -0.35 -6.77 6.91
N THR A 373 0.17 -7.50 7.89
CA THR A 373 1.24 -7.01 8.78
C THR A 373 2.56 -7.64 8.38
N SER A 374 3.60 -6.82 8.28
CA SER A 374 4.92 -7.18 7.78
C SER A 374 6.00 -6.60 8.68
N GLU A 375 7.21 -7.15 8.58
CA GLU A 375 8.38 -6.70 9.32
C GLU A 375 9.46 -6.29 8.33
N GLU A 376 10.17 -5.20 8.63
CA GLU A 376 11.31 -4.75 7.84
C GLU A 376 12.50 -5.68 8.07
N VAL A 377 13.12 -6.11 6.99
CA VAL A 377 14.28 -7.01 7.05
C VAL A 377 15.44 -6.42 6.26
N ASP A 378 16.64 -6.86 6.60
CA ASP A 378 17.84 -6.53 5.87
C ASP A 378 17.71 -7.01 4.41
N PRO A 379 17.95 -6.12 3.42
CA PRO A 379 17.78 -6.46 2.01
C PRO A 379 18.57 -7.69 1.55
N GLN A 380 19.74 -7.95 2.14
CA GLN A 380 20.65 -9.02 1.71
C GLN A 380 20.43 -10.31 2.51
N THR A 381 20.39 -10.20 3.84
CA THR A 381 20.36 -11.35 4.75
C THR A 381 18.94 -11.82 5.07
N GLY A 382 17.92 -10.97 4.89
CA GLY A 382 16.54 -11.28 5.25
C GLY A 382 16.28 -11.35 6.76
N ILE A 383 17.25 -10.96 7.58
CA ILE A 383 17.14 -10.88 9.04
C ILE A 383 16.35 -9.63 9.40
N ALA A 384 15.44 -9.71 10.37
CA ALA A 384 14.68 -8.57 10.85
C ALA A 384 15.61 -7.46 11.38
N LEU A 385 15.40 -6.22 10.91
CA LEU A 385 16.20 -5.08 11.34
C LEU A 385 15.68 -4.54 12.67
N GLN A 386 16.58 -4.31 13.62
CA GLN A 386 16.25 -3.62 14.85
C GLN A 386 16.18 -2.09 14.64
N VAL A 387 15.53 -1.41 15.58
CA VAL A 387 15.47 0.05 15.59
C VAL A 387 16.88 0.62 15.70
N GLY A 388 17.25 1.45 14.71
CA GLY A 388 18.56 2.11 14.62
C GLY A 388 19.55 1.38 13.70
N GLU A 389 19.28 0.12 13.33
CA GLU A 389 20.11 -0.59 12.36
C GLU A 389 19.86 -0.06 10.93
N ARG A 390 20.86 -0.14 10.06
CA ARG A 390 20.69 0.06 8.62
C ARG A 390 20.97 -1.27 7.93
N GLY A 391 20.31 -1.50 6.80
CA GLY A 391 20.64 -2.66 5.97
C GLY A 391 22.13 -2.67 5.67
N HIS A 392 22.76 -3.84 5.78
CA HIS A 392 24.15 -4.03 5.39
C HIS A 392 24.24 -3.95 3.87
N ASP A 393 24.48 -2.75 3.35
CA ASP A 393 25.02 -2.61 2.00
C ASP A 393 26.45 -3.13 2.03
N SER A 394 26.64 -4.37 1.56
CA SER A 394 27.96 -4.87 1.22
C SER A 394 28.48 -4.11 -0.02
N LEU A 395 28.85 -2.85 0.17
CA LEU A 395 29.73 -2.18 -0.78
C LEU A 395 30.97 -3.06 -0.89
N PRO A 396 31.41 -3.44 -2.11
CA PRO A 396 32.64 -4.18 -2.26
C PRO A 396 33.75 -3.42 -1.52
N LYS A 397 34.63 -4.11 -0.76
CA LYS A 397 35.76 -3.43 -0.11
C LYS A 397 36.56 -2.72 -1.19
N ALA A 398 36.68 -1.38 -1.09
CA ALA A 398 37.51 -0.61 -1.99
C ALA A 398 38.92 -1.20 -1.96
N ARG A 399 39.39 -1.69 -3.11
CA ARG A 399 40.79 -2.12 -3.29
C ARG A 399 41.55 -0.87 -3.70
N PRO A 400 42.39 -0.27 -2.83
CA PRO A 400 43.09 0.97 -3.16
C PRO A 400 43.96 0.85 -4.41
N GLN A 401 44.39 -0.38 -4.74
CA GLN A 401 45.15 -0.73 -5.93
C GLN A 401 44.37 -0.62 -7.25
N ALA A 402 43.04 -0.50 -7.21
CA ALA A 402 42.17 -0.35 -8.38
C ALA A 402 41.79 1.11 -8.67
N LEU A 403 42.24 2.06 -7.85
CA LEU A 403 42.09 3.48 -8.14
C LEU A 403 43.15 3.87 -9.19
N PRO A 404 42.76 4.54 -10.29
CA PRO A 404 43.74 5.11 -11.20
C PRO A 404 44.58 6.14 -10.42
N ILE A 405 45.89 5.95 -10.43
CA ILE A 405 46.86 6.91 -9.88
C ILE A 405 46.88 8.15 -10.77
#